data_AF-A0A8J7HH69-F1
#
_entry.id   AF-A0A8J7HH69-F1
#
_cell.length_a   1.000
_cell.length_b   1.000
_cell.length_c   1.000
_cell.angle_alpha   90.00
_cell.angle_beta   90.00
_cell.angle_gamma   90.00
#
_symmetry.space_group_name_H-M   'P 1'
#
loop_
_entity.id
_entity.type
_entity.pdbx_description
1 polymer ?
#
loop_
_entity_poly.entity_id
_entity_poly.type
_entity_poly.pdbx_seq_one_letter_code
_entity_poly.pdbx_strand_id
1 'polypeptide(L)' 'MKKITENTLGSDMTDEDWFSLGKSDAWAGKPKVPPEQDSQAASMYDLGYCEGEIKHPPTQTSVDKKQLTTDN' A
#
# COMPACT_ATOMS: atom_id res chain seq x y z
N MET A 1 0.95 -7.94 22.83
CA MET A 1 -0.35 -8.51 22.40
C MET A 1 -0.97 -7.55 21.41
N LYS A 2 -1.44 -8.06 20.27
CA LYS A 2 -2.01 -7.28 19.16
C LYS A 2 -3.42 -6.84 19.54
N LYS A 3 -3.77 -5.56 19.43
CA LYS A 3 -5.12 -5.07 19.14
C LYS A 3 -5.10 -3.55 19.01
N ILE A 4 -5.19 -3.04 17.79
CA ILE A 4 -5.93 -1.80 17.56
C ILE A 4 -6.64 -1.99 16.21
N THR A 5 -7.83 -2.56 16.27
CA THR A 5 -8.81 -2.53 15.20
C THR A 5 -10.08 -1.99 15.82
N GLU A 6 -10.12 -0.68 16.04
CA GLU A 6 -11.35 0.05 16.34
C GLU A 6 -11.25 1.43 15.67
N ASN A 7 -11.70 1.49 14.41
CA ASN A 7 -12.66 2.47 13.90
C ASN A 7 -12.56 3.96 14.28
N THR A 8 -11.36 4.54 14.29
CA THR A 8 -11.19 6.02 14.29
C THR A 8 -10.43 6.47 13.05
N LEU A 9 -11.00 6.28 11.86
CA LEU A 9 -10.49 6.89 10.63
C LEU A 9 -10.92 8.36 10.47
N GLY A 10 -11.71 8.88 11.41
CA GLY A 10 -12.42 10.16 11.24
C GLY A 10 -11.94 11.35 12.07
N SER A 11 -10.95 11.22 12.97
CA SER A 11 -10.61 12.35 13.86
C SER A 11 -9.14 12.54 14.24
N ASP A 12 -8.22 11.60 13.97
CA ASP A 12 -6.81 11.72 14.43
C ASP A 12 -5.77 11.19 13.42
N MET A 13 -6.12 11.07 12.14
CA MET A 13 -5.11 10.71 11.12
C MET A 13 -4.39 11.96 10.65
N THR A 14 -3.06 11.96 10.80
CA THR A 14 -2.20 13.02 10.29
C THR A 14 -1.99 12.91 8.79
N ASP A 15 -1.49 13.97 8.16
CA ASP A 15 -1.10 13.97 6.75
C ASP A 15 -0.16 12.80 6.39
N GLU A 16 0.79 12.45 7.28
CA GLU A 16 1.72 11.32 7.07
C GLU A 16 1.01 9.96 7.17
N ASP A 17 -0.01 9.84 8.02
CA ASP A 17 -0.80 8.61 8.12
C ASP A 17 -1.57 8.37 6.82
N TRP A 18 -2.17 9.41 6.24
CA TRP A 18 -2.86 9.33 4.94
C TRP A 18 -1.91 8.93 3.81
N PHE A 19 -0.72 9.53 3.76
CA PHE A 19 0.32 9.15 2.81
C PHE A 19 0.75 7.68 2.97
N SER A 20 0.92 7.23 4.22
CA SER A 20 1.30 5.84 4.52
C SER A 20 0.19 4.83 4.25
N LEU A 21 -1.07 5.23 4.42
CA LEU A 21 -2.24 4.46 4.02
C LEU A 21 -2.25 4.28 2.49
N GLY A 22 -2.10 5.36 1.73
CA GLY A 22 -2.06 5.34 0.26
C GLY A 22 -0.98 4.40 -0.28
N LYS A 23 0.24 4.48 0.26
CA LYS A 23 1.35 3.55 -0.10
C LYS A 23 0.99 2.10 0.18
N SER A 24 0.39 1.83 1.34
CA SER A 24 0.05 0.48 1.78
C SER A 24 -1.07 -0.13 0.93
N ASP A 25 -2.08 0.66 0.58
CA ASP A 25 -3.19 0.23 -0.28
C ASP A 25 -2.71 -0.04 -1.71
N ALA A 26 -1.88 0.84 -2.27
CA ALA A 26 -1.24 0.62 -3.57
C ALA A 26 -0.40 -0.67 -3.56
N TRP A 27 0.40 -0.88 -2.51
CA TRP A 27 1.20 -2.09 -2.34
C TRP A 27 0.35 -3.36 -2.25
N ALA A 28 -0.76 -3.29 -1.52
CA ALA A 28 -1.69 -4.40 -1.37
C ALA A 28 -2.59 -4.61 -2.61
N GLY A 29 -2.47 -3.79 -3.65
CA GLY A 29 -3.31 -3.83 -4.85
C GLY A 29 -4.78 -3.53 -4.54
N LYS A 30 -5.05 -2.77 -3.46
CA LYS A 30 -6.40 -2.35 -3.09
C LYS A 30 -6.88 -1.28 -4.06
N PRO A 31 -8.18 -1.22 -4.39
CA PRO A 31 -8.73 -0.07 -5.13
C PRO A 31 -8.52 1.21 -4.33
N LYS A 32 -8.31 2.31 -5.04
CA LYS A 32 -8.11 3.65 -4.47
C LYS A 32 -9.36 4.10 -3.71
N VAL A 33 -9.24 4.39 -2.42
CA VAL A 33 -10.36 4.89 -1.58
C VAL A 33 -9.93 6.13 -0.79
N PRO A 34 -9.93 7.31 -1.41
CA PRO A 34 -9.61 8.55 -0.71
C PRO A 34 -10.79 9.01 0.17
N PRO A 35 -10.52 9.73 1.28
CA PRO A 35 -11.57 10.33 2.10
C PRO A 35 -12.33 11.44 1.34
N GLU A 36 -13.66 11.42 1.36
CA GLU A 36 -14.49 12.38 0.61
C GLU A 36 -14.64 13.74 1.30
N GLN A 37 -14.55 13.78 2.63
CA GLN A 37 -14.89 14.95 3.44
C GLN A 37 -13.68 15.85 3.78
N ASP A 38 -12.47 15.38 3.51
CA ASP A 38 -11.22 16.07 3.81
C ASP A 38 -10.33 16.09 2.57
N SER A 39 -10.29 17.24 1.90
CA SER A 39 -9.52 17.43 0.67
C SER A 39 -8.01 17.36 0.88
N GLN A 40 -7.51 17.71 2.08
CA GLN A 40 -6.09 17.62 2.40
C GLN A 40 -5.71 16.15 2.60
N ALA A 41 -6.48 15.41 3.39
CA ALA A 41 -6.32 13.98 3.57
C ALA A 41 -6.42 13.21 2.24
N ALA A 42 -7.38 13.56 1.37
CA ALA A 42 -7.52 12.97 0.05
C ALA A 42 -6.28 13.19 -0.81
N SER A 43 -5.74 14.41 -0.80
CA SER A 43 -4.50 14.74 -1.51
C SER A 43 -3.31 13.97 -0.98
N MET A 44 -3.17 13.83 0.35
CA MET A 44 -2.07 13.08 0.97
C MET A 44 -2.15 11.58 0.68
N TYR A 45 -3.35 10.99 0.74
CA TYR A 45 -3.58 9.61 0.34
C TYR A 45 -3.20 9.38 -1.13
N ASP A 46 -3.66 10.27 -2.01
CA ASP A 46 -3.37 10.21 -3.45
C ASP A 46 -1.87 10.30 -3.76
N LEU A 47 -1.12 11.13 -3.03
CA LEU A 47 0.34 11.21 -3.17
C LEU A 47 1.04 9.90 -2.78
N GLY A 48 0.52 9.18 -1.78
CA GLY A 48 1.07 7.91 -1.34
C GLY A 48 0.66 6.73 -2.23
N TYR A 49 -0.52 6.82 -2.83
CA TYR A 49 -1.11 5.78 -3.65
C TYR A 49 -0.52 5.81 -5.08
N CYS A 50 0.50 4.98 -5.32
CA CYS A 50 1.09 4.83 -6.65
C CYS A 50 0.27 3.85 -7.50
N GLU A 51 -0.44 4.36 -8.52
CA GLU A 51 -1.14 3.54 -9.49
C GLU A 51 -0.14 2.80 -10.39
N GLY A 52 -0.11 1.47 -10.27
CA GLY A 52 0.66 0.60 -11.14
C GLY A 52 1.06 -0.70 -10.45
N GLU A 53 1.12 -1.79 -11.21
CA GLU A 53 1.73 -3.02 -10.72
C GLU A 53 3.17 -2.70 -10.33
N ILE A 54 3.55 -3.03 -9.09
CA ILE A 54 4.95 -2.99 -8.66
C ILE A 54 5.67 -4.07 -9.48
N LYS A 55 6.15 -3.70 -10.67
CA LYS A 55 6.78 -4.61 -11.64
C LYS A 55 7.98 -5.36 -11.07
N HIS A 56 8.57 -4.81 -10.01
CA HIS A 56 9.70 -5.38 -9.31
C HIS A 56 9.44 -5.35 -7.81
N PRO A 57 9.13 -6.49 -7.18
CA PRO A 57 9.13 -6.52 -5.72
C PRO A 57 10.54 -6.11 -5.24
N PRO A 58 10.68 -5.25 -4.23
CA PRO A 58 11.97 -4.85 -3.67
C PRO A 58 12.75 -6.02 -3.07
N THR A 59 12.10 -7.18 -2.91
CA THR A 59 12.72 -8.47 -2.57
C THR A 59 12.93 -9.38 -3.79
N GLN A 60 13.15 -8.83 -4.98
CA GLN A 60 14.00 -9.49 -5.98
C GLN A 60 15.46 -9.32 -5.55
N THR A 61 15.80 -9.89 -4.39
CA THR A 61 17.14 -10.45 -4.25
C THR A 61 17.28 -11.44 -5.39
N SER A 62 18.33 -11.30 -6.18
CA SER A 62 18.79 -12.29 -7.15
C SER A 62 18.99 -13.62 -6.44
N VAL A 63 17.92 -14.38 -6.23
CA VAL A 63 18.00 -15.82 -6.16
C VAL A 63 17.71 -16.23 -7.59
N ASP A 64 18.78 -16.37 -8.36
CA ASP A 64 18.83 -17.12 -9.60
C ASP A 64 17.82 -18.27 -9.57
N LYS A 65 16.64 -18.06 -10.15
CA LYS A 65 15.81 -19.15 -10.67
C LYS A 65 16.49 -19.70 -11.92
N LYS A 66 17.68 -20.26 -11.76
CA LYS A 66 18.20 -21.28 -12.68
C LYS A 66 17.73 -22.63 -12.19
N GLN A 67 16.76 -23.17 -12.93
CA GLN A 67 16.27 -24.55 -13.04
C GLN A 67 14.74 -24.44 -13.01
N LEU A 68 14.01 -24.21 -14.10
CA LEU A 68 14.03 -24.84 -15.43
C LEU A 68 14.29 -26.36 -15.42
N THR A 69 13.29 -27.05 -15.99
CA THR A 69 13.15 -28.49 -16.33
C THR A 69 12.88 -29.42 -15.15
N THR A 70 11.66 -29.93 -14.95
CA THR A 70 10.87 -30.88 -15.77
C THR A 70 11.48 -32.28 -15.82
N ASP A 71 10.86 -33.19 -15.05
CA ASP A 71 10.57 -34.62 -15.31
C ASP A 71 11.64 -35.53 -15.98
N ASN A 72 12.29 -36.38 -15.15
CA ASN A 72 12.47 -37.86 -15.24
C ASN A 72 13.71 -38.33 -14.47
#